data_AF-A0A5C7HYV0-F1
#
_entry.id   AF-A0A5C7HYV0-F1
#
_cell.length_a   1.000
_cell.length_b   1.000
_cell.length_c   1.000
_cell.angle_alpha   90.00
_cell.angle_beta   90.00
_cell.angle_gamma   90.00
#
_symmetry.space_group_name_H-M   'P 1'
#
loop_
_entity.id
_entity.type
_entity.pdbx_description
1 polymer ?
#
loop_
_entity_poly.entity_id
_entity_poly.type
_entity_poly.pdbx_seq_one_letter_code
_entity_poly.pdbx_strand_id
1 'polypeptide(L)'
;MAGGGGRRQTTQSSSNTGGETKAVVVKDDSVVALDESSSQSEVDMLRGRWELASVLNFLNVFGPVVAKDLKFTPEELEMGLIEPNSSIAQLHIILLKGIPPLSKQLNGSDAWVTVLCKKIALWWPWVAEGELPLTAAKGEEISRYKELDPTCRLRILKALCEIRADQDDVISYINDALKHGTEISCFRKDKIGVDGNGTSYWYDGNAIFGYRLYREVKKIESKTKLKGKACLTPPATCLQWETIASNLEEFNKIVDELQSSKVAAEVAVGKTIANDAVPVVEKFHKASLKFPFVNLEAAS
;
A
#
# COMPACT_ATOMS: atom_id res chain seq x y z
N MET A 1 -34.55 -14.27 55.40
CA MET A 1 -34.73 -15.21 56.53
C MET A 1 -33.87 -16.44 56.28
N ALA A 2 -32.98 -16.71 57.24
CA ALA A 2 -32.37 -17.98 57.65
C ALA A 2 -31.91 -19.07 56.65
N GLY A 3 -30.66 -19.50 56.85
CA GLY A 3 -30.16 -20.87 56.61
C GLY A 3 -28.84 -20.89 55.82
N GLY A 4 -27.63 -21.08 56.38
CA GLY A 4 -27.22 -21.56 57.70
C GLY A 4 -26.61 -22.96 57.65
N GLY A 5 -25.27 -23.05 57.53
CA GLY A 5 -24.42 -24.21 57.86
C GLY A 5 -24.32 -25.29 56.77
N GLY A 6 -23.17 -25.78 56.30
CA GLY A 6 -21.81 -25.81 56.83
C GLY A 6 -21.42 -27.25 57.19
N ARG A 7 -20.60 -27.95 56.38
CA ARG A 7 -19.71 -29.02 56.86
C ARG A 7 -18.56 -29.36 55.90
N ARG A 8 -17.41 -29.64 56.53
CA ARG A 8 -16.03 -29.84 56.07
C ARG A 8 -15.73 -31.22 55.42
N GLN A 9 -14.67 -31.21 54.60
CA GLN A 9 -13.55 -32.19 54.41
C GLN A 9 -13.92 -33.65 54.07
N THR A 10 -13.23 -34.34 53.14
CA THR A 10 -11.85 -34.86 53.31
C THR A 10 -11.30 -35.43 51.98
N THR A 11 -9.97 -35.49 51.94
CA THR A 11 -8.96 -35.82 50.93
C THR A 11 -8.86 -37.25 50.37
N GLN A 12 -8.09 -37.34 49.25
CA GLN A 12 -7.20 -38.43 48.79
C GLN A 12 -7.90 -39.71 48.29
N SER A 13 -7.38 -40.53 47.37
CA SER A 13 -6.25 -40.55 46.42
C SER A 13 -6.47 -41.87 45.67
N SER A 14 -6.19 -41.98 44.38
CA SER A 14 -6.20 -43.30 43.72
C SER A 14 -5.11 -43.45 42.68
N SER A 15 -4.47 -44.59 42.83
CA SER A 15 -3.22 -45.07 42.28
C SER A 15 -3.33 -45.61 40.85
N ASN A 16 -2.20 -45.49 40.16
CA ASN A 16 -1.82 -46.15 38.91
C ASN A 16 -2.21 -47.63 38.83
N THR A 17 -2.67 -48.05 37.64
CA THR A 17 -2.35 -49.37 37.06
C THR A 17 -2.22 -49.21 35.55
N GLY A 18 -1.13 -49.74 34.99
CA GLY A 18 -0.74 -49.58 33.59
C GLY A 18 -1.42 -50.56 32.64
N GLY A 19 -1.37 -50.21 31.36
CA GLY A 19 -1.68 -51.07 30.23
C GLY A 19 -1.14 -50.43 28.96
N GLU A 20 -0.07 -51.02 28.41
CA GLU A 20 0.55 -50.63 27.14
C GLU A 20 -0.49 -50.62 26.00
N THR A 21 -0.49 -49.55 25.20
CA THR A 21 -0.92 -49.63 23.80
C THR A 21 -0.08 -48.69 22.94
N LYS A 22 0.30 -49.24 21.78
CA LYS A 22 1.23 -48.74 20.79
C LYS A 22 1.02 -47.27 20.39
N ALA A 23 2.15 -46.58 20.29
CA ALA A 23 2.28 -45.33 19.57
C ALA A 23 1.76 -45.44 18.13
N VAL A 24 0.83 -44.56 17.78
CA VAL A 24 0.65 -44.09 16.40
C VAL A 24 0.95 -42.61 16.45
N VAL A 25 2.17 -42.26 16.04
CA VAL A 25 2.56 -40.88 15.78
C VAL A 25 1.86 -40.48 14.48
N VAL A 26 0.72 -39.81 14.59
CA VAL A 26 0.21 -38.97 13.50
C VAL A 26 0.92 -37.65 13.64
N LYS A 27 1.88 -37.43 12.75
CA LYS A 27 2.61 -36.19 12.63
C LYS A 27 1.70 -35.19 11.91
N ASP A 28 1.13 -34.26 12.67
CA ASP A 28 0.36 -33.15 12.14
C ASP A 28 1.34 -32.05 11.68
N ASP A 29 1.84 -32.21 10.45
CA ASP A 29 2.63 -31.20 9.73
C ASP A 29 1.67 -30.25 8.98
N SER A 30 0.85 -29.48 9.72
CA SER A 30 -0.08 -28.52 9.10
C SER A 30 -0.19 -27.21 9.87
N VAL A 31 0.91 -26.47 10.04
CA VAL A 31 0.84 -25.06 10.48
C VAL A 31 1.95 -24.23 9.85
N VAL A 32 1.84 -23.84 8.57
CA VAL A 32 2.50 -22.61 8.06
C VAL A 32 1.86 -22.02 6.78
N ALA A 33 0.96 -22.72 6.07
CA ALA A 33 0.56 -22.31 4.72
C ALA A 33 -0.60 -21.28 4.62
N LEU A 34 -1.26 -20.91 5.72
CA LEU A 34 -2.45 -20.05 5.67
C LEU A 34 -2.14 -18.55 5.70
N ASP A 35 -1.11 -18.14 6.42
CA ASP A 35 -0.84 -16.72 6.75
C ASP A 35 -0.25 -15.94 5.55
N GLU A 36 0.72 -16.55 4.84
CA GLU A 36 1.33 -16.00 3.62
C GLU A 36 0.30 -15.83 2.49
N SER A 37 -0.66 -16.75 2.38
CA SER A 37 -1.66 -16.72 1.31
C SER A 37 -2.69 -15.61 1.48
N SER A 38 -3.06 -15.28 2.73
CA SER A 38 -3.96 -14.17 3.05
C SER A 38 -3.27 -12.84 2.78
N SER A 39 -2.04 -12.71 3.28
CA SER A 39 -1.23 -11.50 3.10
C SER A 39 -0.98 -11.21 1.62
N GLN A 40 -0.68 -12.24 0.81
CA GLN A 40 -0.50 -12.07 -0.63
C GLN A 40 -1.79 -11.57 -1.32
N SER A 41 -2.96 -12.08 -0.92
CA SER A 41 -4.24 -11.60 -1.45
C SER A 41 -4.50 -10.14 -1.10
N GLU A 42 -4.13 -9.70 0.11
CA GLU A 42 -4.27 -8.30 0.53
C GLU A 42 -3.25 -7.38 -0.17
N VAL A 43 -2.02 -7.85 -0.38
CA VAL A 43 -1.01 -7.15 -1.19
C VAL A 43 -1.51 -6.96 -2.62
N ASP A 44 -2.08 -7.99 -3.23
CA ASP A 44 -2.64 -7.91 -4.59
C ASP A 44 -3.80 -6.90 -4.66
N MET A 45 -4.65 -6.84 -3.63
CA MET A 45 -5.70 -5.84 -3.51
C MET A 45 -5.14 -4.41 -3.44
N LEU A 46 -4.07 -4.17 -2.68
CA LEU A 46 -3.41 -2.87 -2.61
C LEU A 46 -2.73 -2.51 -3.94
N ARG A 47 -2.07 -3.47 -4.59
CA ARG A 47 -1.39 -3.29 -5.89
C ARG A 47 -2.34 -3.09 -7.06
N GLY A 48 -3.59 -3.52 -6.92
CA GLY A 48 -4.70 -3.24 -7.85
C GLY A 48 -5.34 -1.86 -7.68
N ARG A 49 -4.75 -0.99 -6.85
CA ARG A 49 -5.26 0.37 -6.58
C ARG A 49 -4.29 1.43 -7.04
N TRP A 50 -4.83 2.44 -7.73
CA TRP A 50 -4.03 3.59 -8.17
C TRP A 50 -3.57 4.43 -6.98
N GLU A 51 -4.29 4.38 -5.85
CA GLU A 51 -3.94 5.08 -4.62
C GLU A 51 -2.56 4.65 -4.11
N LEU A 52 -2.18 3.38 -4.24
CA LEU A 52 -0.85 2.90 -3.85
C LEU A 52 0.23 3.48 -4.76
N ALA A 53 0.03 3.44 -6.08
CA ALA A 53 0.95 4.05 -7.03
C ALA A 53 1.10 5.56 -6.79
N SER A 54 0.00 6.25 -6.45
CA SER A 54 0.01 7.68 -6.10
C SER A 54 0.81 7.97 -4.84
N VAL A 55 0.65 7.17 -3.78
CA VAL A 55 1.42 7.32 -2.53
C VAL A 55 2.91 7.07 -2.79
N LEU A 56 3.25 6.01 -3.52
CA LEU A 56 4.65 5.69 -3.85
C LEU A 56 5.29 6.79 -4.71
N ASN A 57 4.58 7.31 -5.72
CA ASN A 57 5.06 8.43 -6.52
C ASN A 57 5.25 9.69 -5.66
N PHE A 58 4.32 10.01 -4.76
CA PHE A 58 4.47 11.14 -3.83
C PHE A 58 5.75 10.99 -2.99
N LEU A 59 5.99 9.83 -2.41
CA LEU A 59 7.18 9.58 -1.58
C LEU A 59 8.46 9.58 -2.42
N ASN A 60 8.41 9.12 -3.67
CA ASN A 60 9.52 9.19 -4.61
C ASN A 60 9.91 10.65 -4.91
N VAL A 61 8.92 11.46 -5.30
CA VAL A 61 9.13 12.84 -5.76
C VAL A 61 9.44 13.79 -4.60
N PHE A 62 8.69 13.68 -3.49
CA PHE A 62 8.77 14.61 -2.37
C PHE A 62 9.52 14.06 -1.15
N GLY A 63 10.06 12.84 -1.24
CA GLY A 63 10.94 12.26 -0.23
C GLY A 63 12.01 13.22 0.29
N PRO A 64 12.73 13.99 -0.56
CA PRO A 64 13.76 14.92 -0.11
C PRO A 64 13.29 16.02 0.87
N VAL A 65 12.03 16.44 0.79
CA VAL A 65 11.46 17.51 1.65
C VAL A 65 10.53 16.96 2.72
N VAL A 66 9.81 15.86 2.45
CA VAL A 66 8.80 15.32 3.35
C VAL A 66 9.35 14.20 4.23
N ALA A 67 10.17 13.31 3.69
CA ALA A 67 10.47 12.02 4.30
C ALA A 67 11.97 11.68 4.25
N LYS A 68 12.84 12.68 4.39
CA LYS A 68 14.29 12.56 4.18
C LYS A 68 14.95 11.46 5.03
N ASP A 69 14.49 11.29 6.26
CA ASP A 69 15.03 10.31 7.21
C ASP A 69 14.25 8.99 7.22
N LEU A 70 13.15 8.92 6.46
CA LEU A 70 12.26 7.78 6.44
C LEU A 70 12.73 6.79 5.36
N LYS A 71 13.20 5.62 5.77
CA LYS A 71 13.62 4.55 4.85
C LYS A 71 12.53 3.49 4.84
N PHE A 72 11.82 3.39 3.73
CA PHE A 72 10.87 2.31 3.47
C PHE A 72 11.10 1.76 2.07
N THR A 73 11.00 0.46 1.98
CA THR A 73 10.67 -0.23 0.74
C THR A 73 9.16 -0.13 0.48
N PRO A 74 8.72 -0.23 -0.79
CA PRO A 74 7.30 -0.35 -1.09
C PRO A 74 6.62 -1.53 -0.40
N GLU A 75 7.35 -2.64 -0.22
CA GLU A 75 6.83 -3.85 0.41
C GLU A 75 6.60 -3.64 1.92
N GLU A 76 7.49 -2.93 2.62
CA GLU A 76 7.25 -2.53 4.02
C GLU A 76 6.05 -1.58 4.16
N LEU A 77 5.80 -0.72 3.15
CA LEU A 77 4.61 0.12 3.11
C LEU A 77 3.35 -0.73 2.95
N GLU A 78 3.34 -1.68 2.01
CA GLU A 78 2.23 -2.62 1.77
C GLU A 78 1.93 -3.44 3.04
N MET A 79 2.95 -4.06 3.62
CA MET A 79 2.80 -4.86 4.85
C MET A 79 2.35 -4.01 6.02
N GLY A 80 2.86 -2.80 6.17
CA GLY A 80 2.38 -1.89 7.21
C GLY A 80 0.93 -1.41 7.01
N LEU A 81 0.48 -1.34 5.76
CA LEU A 81 -0.92 -1.06 5.43
C LEU A 81 -1.83 -2.27 5.64
N ILE A 82 -1.29 -3.48 5.74
CA ILE A 82 -2.01 -4.72 6.10
C ILE A 82 -2.01 -4.89 7.61
N GLU A 83 -0.84 -4.83 8.23
CA GLU A 83 -0.62 -4.92 9.67
C GLU A 83 0.01 -3.60 10.19
N PRO A 84 -0.78 -2.69 10.79
CA PRO A 84 -0.29 -1.38 11.20
C PRO A 84 0.84 -1.50 12.23
N ASN A 85 2.00 -0.94 11.88
CA ASN A 85 3.20 -0.97 12.71
C ASN A 85 3.72 0.44 13.04
N SER A 86 4.79 0.50 13.84
CA SER A 86 5.43 1.76 14.24
C SER A 86 5.91 2.56 13.02
N SER A 87 6.37 1.87 12.00
CA SER A 87 6.87 2.45 10.77
C SER A 87 5.74 3.24 10.07
N ILE A 88 4.57 2.65 9.82
CA ILE A 88 3.42 3.37 9.22
C ILE A 88 2.93 4.51 10.10
N ALA A 89 2.96 4.35 11.43
CA ALA A 89 2.64 5.44 12.34
C ALA A 89 3.61 6.62 12.16
N GLN A 90 4.92 6.37 12.01
CA GLN A 90 5.90 7.42 11.75
C GLN A 90 5.67 8.11 10.41
N LEU A 91 5.33 7.37 9.35
CA LEU A 91 4.97 7.96 8.06
C LEU A 91 3.80 8.94 8.21
N HIS A 92 2.72 8.54 8.87
CA HIS A 92 1.58 9.42 9.13
C HIS A 92 1.98 10.64 9.95
N ILE A 93 2.78 10.47 11.01
CA ILE A 93 3.24 11.57 11.85
C ILE A 93 4.05 12.59 11.04
N ILE A 94 4.98 12.13 10.22
CA ILE A 94 5.83 12.99 9.37
C ILE A 94 4.97 13.80 8.41
N LEU A 95 4.03 13.14 7.74
CA LEU A 95 3.09 13.82 6.85
C LEU A 95 2.24 14.84 7.63
N LEU A 96 1.66 14.47 8.77
CA LEU A 96 0.82 15.36 9.58
C LEU A 96 1.58 16.59 10.10
N LYS A 97 2.88 16.46 10.39
CA LYS A 97 3.72 17.58 10.83
C LYS A 97 3.89 18.66 9.76
N GLY A 98 3.84 18.27 8.49
CA GLY A 98 3.90 19.20 7.36
C GLY A 98 2.60 19.95 7.08
N ILE A 99 1.51 19.68 7.82
CA ILE A 99 0.21 20.33 7.62
C ILE A 99 -0.04 21.29 8.80
N PRO A 100 -0.11 22.61 8.60
CA PRO A 100 -0.48 23.56 9.64
C PRO A 100 -1.95 23.43 10.09
N PRO A 101 -2.30 23.87 11.31
CA PRO A 101 -1.39 24.18 12.41
C PRO A 101 -0.73 22.92 12.96
N LEU A 102 0.52 23.05 13.42
CA LEU A 102 1.29 21.95 13.98
C LEU A 102 0.70 21.52 15.34
N SER A 103 0.43 20.22 15.49
CA SER A 103 -0.09 19.65 16.74
C SER A 103 1.04 19.15 17.63
N LYS A 104 0.98 19.50 18.92
CA LYS A 104 1.88 18.97 19.96
C LYS A 104 1.67 17.46 20.23
N GLN A 105 0.56 16.89 19.75
CA GLN A 105 0.24 15.47 19.89
C GLN A 105 0.99 14.59 18.88
N LEU A 106 1.76 15.17 17.95
CA LEU A 106 2.60 14.46 16.98
C LEU A 106 3.99 14.14 17.58
N ASN A 107 3.98 13.51 18.75
CA ASN A 107 5.17 13.25 19.59
C ASN A 107 5.59 11.76 19.63
N GLY A 108 5.07 10.94 18.72
CA GLY A 108 5.34 9.50 18.67
C GLY A 108 4.33 8.63 19.41
N SER A 109 3.38 9.21 20.15
CA SER A 109 2.25 8.47 20.72
C SER A 109 1.14 8.21 19.69
N ASP A 110 0.26 7.23 19.93
CA ASP A 110 -0.91 6.90 19.09
C ASP A 110 -1.93 8.06 18.97
N ALA A 111 -1.76 9.16 19.70
CA ALA A 111 -2.58 10.36 19.57
C ALA A 111 -2.50 11.01 18.18
N TRP A 112 -1.53 10.61 17.34
CA TRP A 112 -1.47 11.02 15.95
C TRP A 112 -2.74 10.66 15.17
N VAL A 113 -3.44 9.57 15.52
CA VAL A 113 -4.70 9.16 14.86
C VAL A 113 -5.82 10.18 15.12
N THR A 114 -5.88 10.73 16.33
CA THR A 114 -6.83 11.80 16.65
C THR A 114 -6.53 13.07 15.85
N VAL A 115 -5.24 13.40 15.67
CA VAL A 115 -4.82 14.54 14.83
C VAL A 115 -5.15 14.30 13.36
N LEU A 116 -4.90 13.08 12.87
CA LEU A 116 -5.25 12.63 11.52
C LEU A 116 -6.74 12.85 11.25
N CYS A 117 -7.62 12.32 12.11
CA CYS A 117 -9.07 12.45 11.94
C CYS A 117 -9.51 13.91 11.84
N LYS A 118 -8.98 14.78 12.68
CA LYS A 118 -9.31 16.22 12.67
C LYS A 118 -8.84 16.90 11.39
N LYS A 119 -7.62 16.62 10.94
CA LYS A 119 -7.07 17.21 9.72
C LYS A 119 -7.81 16.69 8.50
N ILE A 120 -7.90 15.38 8.33
CA ILE A 120 -8.54 14.78 7.16
C ILE A 120 -10.01 15.20 7.05
N ALA A 121 -10.78 15.26 8.14
CA ALA A 121 -12.19 15.66 8.06
C ALA A 121 -12.40 17.04 7.43
N LEU A 122 -11.46 17.97 7.62
CA LEU A 122 -11.52 19.30 7.01
C LEU A 122 -11.26 19.27 5.49
N TRP A 123 -10.34 18.41 5.06
CA TRP A 123 -9.85 18.36 3.68
C TRP A 123 -10.54 17.32 2.82
N TRP A 124 -11.19 16.31 3.43
CA TRP A 124 -11.73 15.13 2.75
C TRP A 124 -12.55 15.45 1.50
N PRO A 125 -13.48 16.44 1.51
CA PRO A 125 -14.28 16.77 0.33
C PRO A 125 -13.46 17.23 -0.89
N TRP A 126 -12.19 17.61 -0.69
CA TRP A 126 -11.29 18.14 -1.73
C TRP A 126 -10.28 17.10 -2.22
N VAL A 127 -9.99 16.07 -1.43
CA VAL A 127 -8.89 15.10 -1.68
C VAL A 127 -9.38 13.65 -1.85
N ALA A 128 -10.66 13.39 -1.60
CA ALA A 128 -11.21 12.06 -1.72
C ALA A 128 -12.71 12.06 -2.03
N GLU A 129 -13.12 11.01 -2.74
CA GLU A 129 -14.53 10.71 -2.98
C GLU A 129 -15.06 9.70 -1.95
N GLY A 130 -16.37 9.74 -1.72
CA GLY A 130 -17.08 8.81 -0.83
C GLY A 130 -16.95 9.13 0.65
N GLU A 131 -17.39 8.20 1.49
CA GLU A 131 -17.40 8.37 2.94
C GLU A 131 -15.99 8.34 3.54
N LEU A 132 -15.77 9.17 4.57
CA LEU A 132 -14.53 9.24 5.33
C LEU A 132 -14.38 7.95 6.18
N PRO A 133 -13.34 7.12 5.97
CA PRO A 133 -13.25 5.81 6.63
C PRO A 133 -13.07 5.89 8.16
N LEU A 134 -12.57 7.00 8.68
CA LEU A 134 -12.29 7.17 10.10
C LEU A 134 -12.58 8.60 10.57
N THR A 135 -13.35 8.72 11.65
CA THR A 135 -13.73 9.98 12.27
C THR A 135 -13.32 10.01 13.74
N ALA A 136 -13.03 11.20 14.27
CA ALA A 136 -12.68 11.36 15.68
C ALA A 136 -13.83 10.94 16.61
N ALA A 137 -13.51 10.12 17.61
CA ALA A 137 -14.47 9.50 18.52
C ALA A 137 -13.91 9.47 19.97
N LYS A 138 -13.40 10.60 20.44
CA LYS A 138 -12.89 10.79 21.81
C LYS A 138 -11.85 9.73 22.24
N GLY A 139 -11.03 9.25 21.30
CA GLY A 139 -9.96 8.28 21.54
C GLY A 139 -10.27 6.87 21.00
N GLU A 140 -11.54 6.53 20.79
CA GLU A 140 -11.93 5.23 20.21
C GLU A 140 -11.42 5.07 18.77
N GLU A 141 -11.19 6.18 18.06
CA GLU A 141 -10.63 6.15 16.70
C GLU A 141 -9.25 5.49 16.64
N ILE A 142 -8.49 5.48 17.73
CA ILE A 142 -7.14 4.91 17.79
C ILE A 142 -7.19 3.40 17.59
N SER A 143 -8.06 2.71 18.32
CA SER A 143 -8.25 1.27 18.15
C SER A 143 -8.89 0.96 16.80
N ARG A 144 -9.91 1.75 16.42
CA ARG A 144 -10.61 1.56 15.13
C ARG A 144 -9.69 1.68 13.93
N TYR A 145 -8.68 2.56 13.97
CA TYR A 145 -7.69 2.66 12.89
C TYR A 145 -6.97 1.32 12.63
N LYS A 146 -6.63 0.59 13.69
CA LYS A 146 -5.91 -0.69 13.59
C LYS A 146 -6.78 -1.80 12.99
N GLU A 147 -8.10 -1.69 13.16
CA GLU A 147 -9.10 -2.63 12.66
C GLU A 147 -9.61 -2.28 11.25
N LEU A 148 -9.15 -1.16 10.66
CA LEU A 148 -9.56 -0.78 9.31
C LEU A 148 -9.03 -1.77 8.27
N ASP A 149 -9.86 -2.01 7.25
CA ASP A 149 -9.42 -2.67 6.02
C ASP A 149 -8.17 -1.97 5.44
N PRO A 150 -7.19 -2.72 4.91
CA PRO A 150 -5.97 -2.15 4.34
C PRO A 150 -6.23 -1.07 3.28
N THR A 151 -7.28 -1.24 2.47
CA THR A 151 -7.65 -0.27 1.44
C THR A 151 -8.19 1.03 2.03
N CYS A 152 -8.85 0.99 3.20
CA CYS A 152 -9.27 2.18 3.93
C CYS A 152 -8.06 2.93 4.50
N ARG A 153 -7.07 2.23 5.05
CA ARG A 153 -5.80 2.83 5.51
C ARG A 153 -5.03 3.44 4.34
N LEU A 154 -4.99 2.78 3.19
CA LEU A 154 -4.40 3.33 1.97
C LEU A 154 -5.09 4.61 1.51
N ARG A 155 -6.43 4.66 1.49
CA ARG A 155 -7.18 5.87 1.10
C ARG A 155 -6.91 7.04 2.05
N ILE A 156 -6.82 6.78 3.35
CA ILE A 156 -6.43 7.77 4.36
C ILE A 156 -5.03 8.30 4.06
N LEU A 157 -4.06 7.42 3.81
CA LEU A 157 -2.68 7.80 3.54
C LEU A 157 -2.56 8.61 2.23
N LYS A 158 -3.24 8.18 1.17
CA LYS A 158 -3.31 8.90 -0.11
C LYS A 158 -3.89 10.30 0.06
N ALA A 159 -4.99 10.44 0.80
CA ALA A 159 -5.59 11.74 1.08
C ALA A 159 -4.60 12.65 1.81
N LEU A 160 -3.82 12.10 2.74
CA LEU A 160 -2.79 12.84 3.46
C LEU A 160 -1.65 13.30 2.54
N CYS A 161 -1.23 12.47 1.58
CA CYS A 161 -0.27 12.86 0.54
C CYS A 161 -0.78 14.01 -0.33
N GLU A 162 -2.06 14.01 -0.72
CA GLU A 162 -2.65 15.11 -1.50
C GLU A 162 -2.71 16.41 -0.71
N ILE A 163 -3.15 16.37 0.56
CA ILE A 163 -3.08 17.56 1.41
C ILE A 163 -1.65 18.06 1.52
N ARG A 164 -0.67 17.15 1.59
CA ARG A 164 0.75 17.50 1.67
C ARG A 164 1.31 18.11 0.40
N ALA A 165 0.82 17.71 -0.77
CA ALA A 165 1.23 18.28 -2.04
C ALA A 165 0.88 19.78 -2.15
N ASP A 166 -0.18 20.20 -1.47
CA ASP A 166 -0.66 21.59 -1.44
C ASP A 166 -0.04 22.46 -0.34
N GLN A 167 0.96 21.96 0.41
CA GLN A 167 1.62 22.75 1.45
C GLN A 167 2.82 23.54 0.91
N ASP A 168 3.08 24.70 1.53
CA ASP A 168 4.06 25.67 1.08
C ASP A 168 5.47 25.10 0.89
N ASP A 169 5.89 24.16 1.73
CA ASP A 169 7.22 23.55 1.65
C ASP A 169 7.39 22.67 0.40
N VAL A 170 6.36 21.89 0.04
CA VAL A 170 6.33 21.09 -1.18
C VAL A 170 6.22 21.98 -2.42
N ILE A 171 5.37 23.01 -2.38
CA ILE A 171 5.24 23.99 -3.47
C ILE A 171 6.57 24.73 -3.68
N SER A 172 7.23 25.14 -2.60
CA SER A 172 8.54 25.81 -2.67
C SER A 172 9.61 24.89 -3.24
N TYR A 173 9.62 23.62 -2.83
CA TYR A 173 10.53 22.61 -3.38
C TYR A 173 10.42 22.47 -4.90
N ILE A 174 9.20 22.38 -5.43
CA ILE A 174 8.97 22.34 -6.89
C ILE A 174 9.49 23.63 -7.54
N ASN A 175 9.09 24.79 -7.02
CA ASN A 175 9.46 26.08 -7.60
C ASN A 175 10.98 26.28 -7.64
N ASP A 176 11.69 25.92 -6.57
CA ASP A 176 13.13 26.08 -6.50
C ASP A 176 13.85 25.10 -7.43
N ALA A 177 13.40 23.85 -7.50
CA ALA A 177 13.94 22.89 -8.44
C ALA A 177 13.76 23.32 -9.91
N LEU A 178 12.59 23.87 -10.26
CA LEU A 178 12.32 24.42 -11.60
C LEU A 178 13.22 25.63 -11.92
N LYS A 179 13.43 26.55 -10.96
CA LYS A 179 14.37 27.68 -11.13
C LYS A 179 15.80 27.21 -11.40
N HIS A 180 16.19 26.05 -10.85
CA HIS A 180 17.49 25.43 -11.07
C HIS A 180 17.56 24.53 -12.31
N GLY A 181 16.54 24.55 -13.17
CA GLY A 181 16.54 23.84 -14.45
C GLY A 181 16.12 22.38 -14.37
N THR A 182 15.54 21.93 -13.26
CA THR A 182 14.92 20.60 -13.16
C THR A 182 13.73 20.53 -14.12
N GLU A 183 13.62 19.45 -14.89
CA GLU A 183 12.49 19.28 -15.79
C GLU A 183 11.19 18.98 -15.02
N ILE A 184 10.06 19.45 -15.55
CA ILE A 184 8.75 19.21 -14.93
C ILE A 184 8.37 17.72 -14.88
N SER A 185 8.93 16.93 -15.80
CA SER A 185 8.83 15.46 -15.87
C SER A 185 9.38 14.75 -14.63
N CYS A 186 10.24 15.42 -13.84
CA CYS A 186 10.72 14.90 -12.57
C CYS A 186 9.64 14.86 -11.48
N PHE A 187 8.63 15.74 -11.58
CA PHE A 187 7.51 15.82 -10.62
C PHE A 187 6.25 15.14 -11.14
N ARG A 188 5.99 15.29 -12.44
CA ARG A 188 4.84 14.73 -13.11
C ARG A 188 5.29 13.59 -14.01
N LYS A 189 4.81 12.39 -13.70
CA LYS A 189 5.03 11.23 -14.56
C LYS A 189 4.16 11.34 -15.81
N ASP A 190 4.71 10.88 -16.91
CA ASP A 190 4.00 10.67 -18.16
C ASP A 190 3.86 9.17 -18.42
N LYS A 191 2.80 8.79 -19.12
CA LYS A 191 2.62 7.40 -19.58
C LYS A 191 3.69 7.04 -20.61
N ILE A 192 4.20 5.83 -20.53
CA ILE A 192 5.18 5.29 -21.49
C ILE A 192 4.52 5.06 -22.85
N GLY A 193 3.24 4.67 -22.83
CA GLY A 193 2.49 4.41 -24.05
C GLY A 193 1.05 3.99 -23.78
N VAL A 194 0.32 3.84 -24.88
CA VAL A 194 -1.05 3.34 -24.89
C VAL A 194 -1.14 2.22 -25.92
N ASP A 195 -1.77 1.11 -25.57
CA ASP A 195 -2.03 0.04 -26.53
C ASP A 195 -3.20 0.35 -27.49
N GLY A 196 -3.47 -0.58 -28.41
CA GLY A 196 -4.59 -0.46 -29.36
C GLY A 196 -5.98 -0.53 -28.72
N ASN A 197 -6.08 -0.99 -27.46
CA ASN A 197 -7.31 -1.13 -26.70
C ASN A 197 -7.57 0.07 -25.77
N GLY A 198 -6.63 1.03 -25.71
CA GLY A 198 -6.70 2.19 -24.84
C GLY A 198 -6.16 1.97 -23.42
N THR A 199 -5.46 0.86 -23.17
CA THR A 199 -4.71 0.59 -21.93
C THR A 199 -3.49 1.50 -21.88
N SER A 200 -3.32 2.23 -20.78
CA SER A 200 -2.14 3.10 -20.59
C SER A 200 -1.11 2.40 -19.71
N TYR A 201 0.17 2.52 -20.05
CA TYR A 201 1.28 1.94 -19.29
C TYR A 201 2.12 3.02 -18.64
N TRP A 202 2.55 2.78 -17.41
CA TRP A 202 3.31 3.71 -16.59
C TRP A 202 4.51 3.01 -15.97
N TYR A 203 5.65 3.69 -15.94
CA TYR A 203 6.86 3.22 -15.27
C TYR A 203 7.28 4.30 -14.29
N ASP A 204 7.45 3.91 -13.04
CA ASP A 204 7.96 4.81 -12.01
C ASP A 204 8.85 4.06 -11.03
N GLY A 205 9.67 4.82 -10.33
CA GLY A 205 10.58 4.30 -9.34
C GLY A 205 11.84 5.13 -9.18
N ASN A 206 12.67 4.70 -8.24
CA ASN A 206 14.00 5.23 -8.01
C ASN A 206 14.87 4.17 -7.32
N ALA A 207 16.11 4.51 -6.99
CA ALA A 207 17.02 3.60 -6.29
C ALA A 207 16.64 3.31 -4.82
N ILE A 208 15.64 3.98 -4.25
CA ILE A 208 15.18 3.81 -2.87
C ILE A 208 13.96 2.89 -2.84
N PHE A 209 12.93 3.21 -3.63
CA PHE A 209 11.67 2.48 -3.72
C PHE A 209 11.69 1.37 -4.77
N GLY A 210 12.81 1.12 -5.44
CA GLY A 210 12.85 0.25 -6.60
C GLY A 210 11.99 0.79 -7.74
N TYR A 211 11.70 -0.07 -8.71
CA TYR A 211 10.98 0.32 -9.93
C TYR A 211 9.78 -0.58 -10.15
N ARG A 212 8.69 0.03 -10.58
CA ARG A 212 7.41 -0.64 -10.81
C ARG A 212 6.83 -0.26 -12.17
N LEU A 213 6.14 -1.22 -12.76
CA LEU A 213 5.37 -1.05 -13.99
C LEU A 213 3.89 -1.16 -13.65
N TYR A 214 3.10 -0.21 -14.13
CA TYR A 214 1.66 -0.16 -13.94
C TYR A 214 0.93 -0.17 -15.28
N ARG A 215 -0.31 -0.68 -15.27
CA ARG A 215 -1.26 -0.52 -16.36
C ARG A 215 -2.60 0.00 -15.88
N GLU A 216 -3.21 0.85 -16.68
CA GLU A 216 -4.58 1.32 -16.52
C GLU A 216 -5.42 0.77 -17.68
N VAL A 217 -6.35 -0.12 -17.36
CA VAL A 217 -7.25 -0.76 -18.33
C VAL A 217 -8.62 -0.08 -18.31
N LYS A 218 -9.11 0.32 -19.49
CA LYS A 218 -10.48 0.84 -19.65
C LYS A 218 -11.47 -0.30 -19.77
N LYS A 219 -12.22 -0.59 -18.72
CA LYS A 219 -13.35 -1.53 -18.75
C LYS A 219 -14.62 -0.79 -19.13
N ILE A 220 -15.20 -1.15 -20.28
CA ILE A 220 -16.54 -0.73 -20.65
C ILE A 220 -17.50 -1.76 -20.06
N GLU A 221 -18.33 -1.38 -19.10
CA GLU A 221 -19.37 -2.26 -18.60
C GLU A 221 -20.39 -2.53 -19.71
N SER A 222 -20.46 -3.78 -20.17
CA SER A 222 -21.51 -4.20 -21.10
C SER A 222 -22.83 -4.25 -20.34
N LYS A 223 -23.79 -3.38 -20.69
CA LYS A 223 -25.16 -3.44 -20.16
C LYS A 223 -25.69 -4.88 -20.32
N THR A 224 -25.89 -5.59 -19.21
CA THR A 224 -26.72 -6.80 -19.20
C THR A 224 -28.10 -6.39 -19.72
N LYS A 225 -28.59 -7.10 -20.73
CA LYS A 225 -29.87 -6.83 -21.40
C LYS A 225 -31.04 -7.03 -20.42
N LEU A 226 -31.34 -6.04 -19.58
CA LEU A 226 -32.67 -5.94 -19.00
C LEU A 226 -33.62 -5.43 -20.09
N LYS A 227 -34.52 -6.31 -20.54
CA LYS A 227 -35.68 -5.93 -21.35
C LYS A 227 -36.52 -4.93 -20.55
N GLY A 228 -36.56 -3.67 -20.97
CA GLY A 228 -37.56 -2.70 -20.51
C GLY A 228 -37.06 -1.27 -20.48
N LYS A 229 -37.63 -0.43 -21.36
CA LYS A 229 -37.52 1.04 -21.49
C LYS A 229 -36.12 1.67 -21.45
N ALA A 230 -35.82 2.39 -22.54
CA ALA A 230 -34.60 3.14 -22.80
C ALA A 230 -34.02 3.84 -21.56
N CYS A 231 -32.97 3.24 -20.99
CA CYS A 231 -32.13 3.86 -19.99
C CYS A 231 -31.00 4.62 -20.71
N LEU A 232 -31.13 5.94 -20.79
CA LEU A 232 -30.18 6.89 -21.41
C LEU A 232 -28.92 7.14 -20.56
N THR A 233 -28.58 6.28 -19.59
CA THR A 233 -27.28 6.38 -18.92
C THR A 233 -26.17 5.87 -19.86
N PRO A 234 -25.10 6.65 -20.08
CA PRO A 234 -23.89 6.16 -20.73
C PRO A 234 -23.38 4.90 -20.02
N PRO A 235 -22.73 3.96 -20.71
CA PRO A 235 -22.03 2.85 -20.05
C PRO A 235 -21.07 3.43 -19.01
N ALA A 236 -21.08 2.92 -17.78
CA ALA A 236 -20.06 3.27 -16.81
C ALA A 236 -18.71 2.78 -17.36
N THR A 237 -17.82 3.73 -17.65
CA THR A 237 -16.42 3.41 -17.91
C THR A 237 -15.75 3.22 -16.57
N CYS A 238 -15.37 1.99 -16.26
CA CYS A 238 -14.57 1.68 -15.07
C CYS A 238 -13.10 1.65 -15.49
N LEU A 239 -12.25 2.40 -14.79
CA LEU A 239 -10.80 2.32 -14.94
C LEU A 239 -10.27 1.33 -13.91
N GLN A 240 -9.53 0.33 -14.37
CA GLN A 240 -8.86 -0.61 -13.49
C GLN A 240 -7.35 -0.34 -13.52
N TRP A 241 -6.78 -0.10 -12.35
CA TRP A 241 -5.35 0.08 -12.16
C TRP A 241 -4.71 -1.22 -11.70
N GLU A 242 -3.51 -1.52 -12.17
CA GLU A 242 -2.77 -2.71 -11.75
C GLU A 242 -1.26 -2.46 -11.73
N THR A 243 -0.59 -2.95 -10.70
CA THR A 243 0.88 -3.12 -10.68
C THR A 243 1.21 -4.44 -11.34
N ILE A 244 1.87 -4.41 -12.49
CA ILE A 244 2.15 -5.60 -13.31
C ILE A 244 3.59 -6.08 -13.25
N ALA A 245 4.51 -5.24 -12.75
CA ALA A 245 5.86 -5.67 -12.42
C ALA A 245 6.43 -4.85 -11.26
N SER A 246 7.16 -5.53 -10.39
CA SER A 246 7.82 -5.02 -9.19
C SER A 246 9.29 -5.46 -9.07
N ASN A 247 9.70 -6.43 -9.88
CA ASN A 247 11.05 -6.97 -9.91
C ASN A 247 11.50 -7.34 -11.33
N LEU A 248 12.80 -7.59 -11.52
CA LEU A 248 13.39 -7.83 -12.84
C LEU A 248 12.75 -9.01 -13.60
N GLU A 249 12.39 -10.09 -12.92
CA GLU A 249 11.76 -11.25 -13.55
C GLU A 249 10.39 -10.88 -14.12
N GLU A 250 9.56 -10.19 -13.33
CA GLU A 250 8.25 -9.69 -13.77
C GLU A 250 8.38 -8.69 -14.93
N PHE A 251 9.37 -7.80 -14.89
CA PHE A 251 9.63 -6.86 -16.00
C PHE A 251 9.92 -7.61 -17.30
N ASN A 252 10.81 -8.60 -17.27
CA ASN A 252 11.13 -9.41 -18.46
C ASN A 252 9.92 -10.19 -18.96
N LYS A 253 9.14 -10.78 -18.05
CA LYS A 253 7.91 -11.50 -18.40
C LYS A 253 6.92 -10.59 -19.12
N ILE A 254 6.67 -9.38 -18.60
CA ILE A 254 5.77 -8.41 -19.25
C ILE A 254 6.31 -7.97 -20.61
N VAL A 255 7.62 -7.77 -20.74
CA VAL A 255 8.25 -7.45 -22.03
C VAL A 255 8.00 -8.56 -23.05
N ASP A 256 8.23 -9.82 -22.68
CA ASP A 256 8.02 -10.98 -23.55
C ASP A 256 6.54 -11.11 -23.97
N GLU A 257 5.61 -10.91 -23.02
CA GLU A 257 4.17 -10.91 -23.29
C GLU A 257 3.79 -9.80 -24.29
N LEU A 258 4.26 -8.57 -24.09
CA LEU A 258 3.95 -7.44 -24.96
C LEU A 258 4.59 -7.56 -26.35
N GLN A 259 5.82 -8.07 -26.44
CA GLN A 259 6.52 -8.23 -27.71
C GLN A 259 6.00 -9.41 -28.54
N SER A 260 5.44 -10.44 -27.89
CA SER A 260 4.77 -11.56 -28.57
C SER A 260 3.33 -11.25 -29.00
N SER A 261 2.81 -10.07 -28.64
CA SER A 261 1.47 -9.63 -29.03
C SER A 261 1.34 -9.45 -30.55
N LYS A 262 0.11 -9.68 -31.04
CA LYS A 262 -0.27 -9.36 -32.42
C LYS A 262 -0.59 -7.88 -32.62
N VAL A 263 -0.69 -7.11 -31.54
CA VAL A 263 -1.05 -5.68 -31.57
C VAL A 263 0.22 -4.84 -31.65
N ALA A 264 0.43 -4.14 -32.76
CA ALA A 264 1.65 -3.35 -32.99
C ALA A 264 1.91 -2.29 -31.91
N ALA A 265 0.85 -1.71 -31.32
CA ALA A 265 0.96 -0.75 -30.23
C ALA A 265 1.48 -1.40 -28.93
N GLU A 266 1.04 -2.62 -28.59
CA GLU A 266 1.56 -3.38 -27.44
C GLU A 266 3.03 -3.74 -27.65
N VAL A 267 3.39 -4.18 -28.86
CA VAL A 267 4.78 -4.46 -29.22
C VAL A 267 5.65 -3.20 -29.11
N ALA A 268 5.13 -2.02 -29.47
CA ALA A 268 5.85 -0.76 -29.30
C ALA A 268 6.09 -0.44 -27.83
N VAL A 269 5.08 -0.60 -26.96
CA VAL A 269 5.24 -0.44 -25.50
C VAL A 269 6.26 -1.43 -24.95
N GLY A 270 6.20 -2.70 -25.35
CA GLY A 270 7.16 -3.73 -24.94
C GLY A 270 8.60 -3.40 -25.35
N LYS A 271 8.80 -2.79 -26.52
CA LYS A 271 10.12 -2.29 -26.95
C LYS A 271 10.59 -1.10 -26.11
N THR A 272 9.71 -0.15 -25.80
CA THR A 272 10.05 0.99 -24.93
C THR A 272 10.45 0.52 -23.53
N ILE A 273 9.71 -0.40 -22.93
CA ILE A 273 10.05 -0.96 -21.61
C ILE A 273 11.40 -1.70 -21.66
N ALA A 274 11.63 -2.51 -22.71
CA ALA A 274 12.89 -3.24 -22.88
C ALA A 274 14.11 -2.33 -23.04
N ASN A 275 13.95 -1.20 -23.75
CA ASN A 275 15.06 -0.29 -24.03
C ASN A 275 15.30 0.69 -22.87
N ASP A 276 14.24 1.19 -22.23
CA ASP A 276 14.34 2.32 -21.32
C ASP A 276 14.29 1.89 -19.84
N ALA A 277 13.46 0.89 -19.49
CA ALA A 277 13.23 0.48 -18.11
C ALA A 277 14.11 -0.72 -17.70
N VAL A 278 14.13 -1.80 -18.48
CA VAL A 278 14.85 -3.05 -18.13
C VAL A 278 16.33 -2.80 -17.76
N PRO A 279 17.12 -2.02 -18.52
CA PRO A 279 18.53 -1.78 -18.17
C PRO A 279 18.71 -1.11 -16.81
N VAL A 280 17.78 -0.21 -16.44
CA VAL A 280 17.78 0.48 -15.15
C VAL A 280 17.45 -0.50 -14.02
N VAL A 281 16.42 -1.33 -14.21
CA VAL A 281 16.00 -2.35 -13.24
C VAL A 281 17.08 -3.41 -13.04
N GLU A 282 17.75 -3.85 -14.11
CA GLU A 282 18.90 -4.76 -14.01
C GLU A 282 20.04 -4.18 -13.19
N LYS A 283 20.39 -2.91 -13.45
CA LYS A 283 21.46 -2.22 -12.72
C LYS A 283 21.11 -2.12 -11.24
N PHE A 284 19.85 -1.80 -10.92
CA PHE A 284 19.35 -1.78 -9.56
C PHE A 284 19.42 -3.15 -8.91
N HIS A 285 18.90 -4.20 -9.54
CA HIS A 285 18.96 -5.58 -9.03
C HIS A 285 20.39 -6.03 -8.74
N LYS A 286 21.33 -5.77 -9.66
CA LYS A 286 22.76 -6.07 -9.48
C LYS A 286 23.38 -5.28 -8.31
N ALA A 287 22.95 -4.05 -8.07
CA ALA A 287 23.42 -3.23 -6.94
C ALA A 287 22.89 -3.76 -5.60
N SER A 288 21.60 -4.12 -5.54
CA SER A 288 20.97 -4.69 -4.34
C SER A 288 21.57 -6.04 -3.93
N LEU A 289 22.02 -6.86 -4.90
CA LEU A 289 22.74 -8.10 -4.61
C LEU A 289 24.17 -7.87 -4.08
N LYS A 290 24.84 -6.80 -4.50
CA LYS A 290 26.21 -6.47 -4.06
C LYS A 290 26.26 -5.82 -2.67
N PHE A 291 25.19 -5.11 -2.33
CA PHE A 291 25.01 -4.49 -1.03
C PHE A 291 23.66 -4.91 -0.49
N PRO A 292 23.50 -6.17 -0.03
CA PRO A 292 22.30 -6.53 0.70
C PRO A 292 22.23 -5.55 1.86
N PHE A 293 21.11 -4.81 1.96
CA PHE A 293 20.86 -3.94 3.09
C PHE A 293 21.19 -4.75 4.35
N VAL A 294 22.21 -4.32 5.09
CA VAL A 294 22.52 -4.89 6.39
C VAL A 294 21.30 -4.60 7.24
N ASN A 295 20.46 -5.62 7.46
CA ASN A 295 19.41 -5.56 8.47
C ASN A 295 20.09 -5.13 9.76
N LEU A 296 19.81 -3.90 10.20
CA LEU A 296 20.19 -3.45 11.53
C LEU A 296 19.23 -4.12 12.53
N GLU A 297 19.40 -5.42 12.74
CA GLU A 297 19.21 -5.99 14.07
C GLU A 297 20.36 -5.49 14.95
N ALA A 298 20.29 -4.24 15.39
CA ALA A 298 21.00 -3.72 16.55
C ALA A 298 20.70 -2.22 16.72
N ALA A 299 19.63 -1.89 17.46
CA ALA A 299 19.58 -0.69 18.28
C ALA A 299 18.42 -0.77 19.29
N SER A 300 18.72 -1.42 20.42
CA SER A 300 18.11 -1.34 21.76
C SER A 300 16.68 -1.84 22.00
#